data_AF-A0A2X4WJQ7-F1
#
_entry.id   AF-A0A2X4WJQ7-F1
#
_cell.length_a   1.000
_cell.length_b   1.000
_cell.length_c   1.000
_cell.angle_alpha   90.00
_cell.angle_beta   90.00
_cell.angle_gamma   90.00
#
_symmetry.space_group_name_H-M   'P 1'
#
loop_
_entity.id
_entity.type
_entity.pdbx_description
1 polymer ?
#
loop_
_entity_poly.entity_id
_entity_poly.type
_entity_poly.pdbx_seq_one_letter_code
_entity_poly.pdbx_strand_id
1 'polypeptide(L)'
;MPYYENRCWRPAAKKRPVVSGTLMARVTSAKENDIYAWQDASGMYRVKFDADRDDKRQGMESMPVRFAKLTGETSTASTSR
;
A
#
# COMPACT_ATOMS: atom_id res chain seq x y z
N MET A 1 22.42 -17.95 -30.85
CA MET A 1 22.34 -16.51 -31.14
C MET A 1 23.76 -15.95 -31.16
N PRO A 2 24.37 -15.67 -32.33
CA PRO A 2 25.70 -15.08 -32.37
C PRO A 2 25.63 -13.63 -31.86
N TYR A 3 26.54 -13.27 -30.94
CA TYR A 3 26.63 -11.96 -30.31
C TYR A 3 26.98 -10.88 -31.35
N TYR A 4 26.24 -9.78 -31.36
CA TYR A 4 26.49 -8.64 -32.25
C TYR A 4 26.47 -7.35 -31.41
N GLU A 5 27.60 -6.66 -31.38
CA GLU A 5 27.95 -5.58 -30.44
C GLU A 5 27.00 -4.37 -30.50
N ASN A 6 26.30 -4.21 -31.63
CA ASN A 6 25.38 -3.09 -31.88
C ASN A 6 23.88 -3.47 -31.80
N ARG A 7 23.53 -4.69 -31.37
CA ARG A 7 22.12 -5.10 -31.17
C ARG A 7 21.85 -5.52 -29.74
N CYS A 8 21.41 -4.58 -28.91
CA CYS A 8 20.84 -4.89 -27.61
C CYS A 8 19.42 -5.42 -27.79
N TRP A 9 19.24 -6.75 -27.74
CA TRP A 9 17.91 -7.36 -27.71
C TRP A 9 17.13 -6.87 -26.48
N ARG A 10 15.95 -6.28 -26.71
CA ARG A 10 14.96 -5.97 -25.67
C ARG A 10 13.67 -6.72 -26.00
N PRO A 11 13.29 -7.75 -25.22
CA PRO A 11 12.04 -8.45 -25.47
C PRO A 11 10.84 -7.50 -25.31
N ALA A 12 9.74 -7.79 -26.01
CA ALA A 12 8.51 -7.03 -25.86
C ALA A 12 8.03 -7.07 -24.39
N ALA A 13 7.55 -5.93 -23.89
CA ALA A 13 7.03 -5.84 -22.52
C ALA A 13 5.79 -6.72 -22.36
N LYS A 14 5.75 -7.50 -21.26
CA LYS A 14 4.53 -8.23 -20.87
C LYS A 14 3.44 -7.24 -20.46
N LYS A 15 2.17 -7.63 -20.61
CA LYS A 15 1.04 -6.83 -20.13
C LYS A 15 1.18 -6.61 -18.61
N ARG A 16 1.01 -5.37 -18.17
CA ARG A 16 1.08 -5.02 -16.75
C ARG A 16 -0.11 -5.65 -16.00
N PRO A 17 0.10 -6.21 -14.79
CA PRO A 17 -1.01 -6.62 -13.95
C PRO A 17 -1.85 -5.41 -13.56
N VAL A 18 -3.16 -5.58 -13.53
CA VAL A 18 -4.13 -4.52 -13.20
C VAL A 18 -4.96 -5.00 -12.02
N VAL A 19 -5.04 -4.17 -10.97
CA VAL A 19 -5.96 -4.37 -9.85
C VAL A 19 -7.25 -3.62 -10.18
N SER A 20 -8.32 -4.36 -10.46
CA SER A 20 -9.63 -3.77 -10.73
C SER A 20 -10.36 -3.49 -9.42
N GLY A 21 -10.20 -2.29 -8.88
CA GLY A 21 -10.93 -1.81 -7.69
C GLY A 21 -10.12 -1.76 -6.40
N THR A 22 -10.82 -1.58 -5.28
CA THR A 22 -10.23 -1.48 -3.94
C THR A 22 -10.09 -2.87 -3.31
N LEU A 23 -8.89 -3.18 -2.82
CA LEU A 23 -8.64 -4.40 -2.05
C LEU A 23 -8.76 -4.11 -0.55
N MET A 24 -9.33 -5.07 0.19
CA MET A 24 -9.33 -5.05 1.63
C MET A 24 -7.95 -5.44 2.18
N ALA A 25 -7.58 -4.79 3.27
CA ALA A 25 -6.33 -5.02 3.95
C ALA A 25 -6.49 -4.73 5.45
N ARG A 26 -5.75 -5.47 6.27
CA ARG A 26 -5.67 -5.25 7.72
C ARG A 26 -4.44 -4.41 8.05
N VAL A 27 -4.57 -3.39 8.89
CA VAL A 27 -3.41 -2.63 9.39
C VAL A 27 -2.60 -3.51 10.33
N THR A 28 -1.30 -3.54 10.13
CA THR A 28 -0.37 -4.34 10.93
C THR A 28 0.66 -3.44 11.62
N SER A 29 1.05 -3.82 12.84
CA SER A 29 2.09 -3.13 13.61
C SER A 29 3.42 -3.86 13.49
N ALA A 30 4.52 -3.11 13.47
CA ALA A 30 5.88 -3.66 13.49
C ALA A 30 6.35 -4.10 14.89
N LYS A 31 5.58 -3.78 15.95
CA LYS A 31 5.89 -4.15 17.32
C LYS A 31 5.12 -5.40 17.72
N GLU A 32 5.81 -6.34 18.37
CA GLU A 32 5.20 -7.56 18.90
C GLU A 32 4.20 -7.21 20.01
N ASN A 33 3.00 -7.79 19.95
CA ASN A 33 1.90 -7.55 20.88
C ASN A 33 1.44 -6.09 21.00
N ASP A 34 1.57 -5.31 19.93
CA ASP A 34 1.00 -3.98 19.89
C ASP A 34 -0.54 -4.05 19.87
N ILE A 35 -1.16 -3.36 20.82
CA ILE A 35 -2.63 -3.29 20.93
C ILE A 35 -3.23 -2.23 19.99
N TYR A 36 -2.39 -1.38 19.38
CA TYR A 36 -2.82 -0.34 18.45
C TYR A 36 -2.16 -0.44 17.08
N ALA A 37 -2.77 0.20 16.09
CA ALA A 37 -2.19 0.37 14.77
C ALA A 37 -0.96 1.29 14.87
N TRP A 38 0.22 0.77 14.52
CA TRP A 38 1.44 1.56 14.50
C TRP A 38 1.48 2.47 13.27
N GLN A 39 1.64 3.77 13.52
CA GLN A 39 1.87 4.78 12.50
C GLN A 39 3.33 5.23 12.59
N ASP A 40 3.99 5.34 11.45
CA ASP A 40 5.34 5.91 11.38
C ASP A 40 5.28 7.44 11.63
N ALA A 41 6.41 8.05 12.00
CA ALA A 41 6.53 9.49 12.25
C ALA A 41 6.06 10.37 11.07
N SER A 42 6.07 9.78 9.87
CA SER A 42 5.64 10.38 8.61
C SER A 42 4.13 10.25 8.33
N GLY A 43 3.37 9.56 9.19
CA GLY A 43 1.94 9.33 9.04
C GLY A 43 1.57 8.08 8.23
N MET A 44 2.55 7.23 7.90
CA MET A 44 2.37 6.03 7.09
C MET A 44 2.00 4.80 7.92
N TYR A 45 1.25 3.88 7.32
CA TYR A 45 0.80 2.61 7.90
C TYR A 45 1.40 1.43 7.15
N ARG A 46 1.52 0.28 7.83
CA ARG A 46 1.77 -1.02 7.19
C ARG A 46 0.48 -1.82 7.18
N VAL A 47 0.23 -2.57 6.11
CA VAL A 47 -1.00 -3.34 5.93
C VAL A 47 -0.69 -4.73 5.39
N LYS A 48 -1.53 -5.72 5.72
CA LYS A 48 -1.53 -7.03 5.06
C LYS A 48 -2.78 -7.11 4.19
N PHE A 49 -2.62 -7.30 2.88
CA PHE A 49 -3.75 -7.50 1.97
C PHE A 49 -4.32 -8.89 2.14
N ASP A 50 -5.64 -9.04 2.05
CA ASP A 50 -6.29 -10.36 2.17
C ASP A 50 -5.90 -11.33 1.05
N ALA A 51 -5.47 -10.78 -0.10
CA ALA A 51 -4.94 -11.57 -1.21
C ALA A 51 -3.48 -12.04 -0.99
N ASP A 52 -2.77 -11.48 0.00
CA ASP A 52 -1.39 -11.85 0.32
C ASP A 52 -1.37 -13.16 1.11
N ARG A 53 -0.94 -14.23 0.45
CA ARG A 53 -0.82 -15.58 1.04
C ARG A 53 0.55 -15.83 1.64
N ASP A 54 1.49 -14.89 1.51
CA ASP A 54 2.82 -15.05 2.09
C ASP A 54 2.79 -14.70 3.58
N ASP A 55 3.29 -15.60 4.41
CA ASP A 55 3.52 -15.34 5.82
C ASP A 55 4.84 -14.62 6.03
N LYS A 56 4.77 -13.30 5.83
CA LYS A 56 5.88 -12.38 6.11
C LYS A 56 5.97 -12.10 7.61
N ARG A 57 7.19 -11.79 8.06
CA ARG A 57 7.43 -11.36 9.44
C ARG A 57 6.56 -10.12 9.72
N GLN A 58 5.97 -10.08 10.91
CA GLN A 58 5.12 -8.98 11.35
C GLN A 58 5.81 -7.63 11.15
N GLY A 59 5.12 -6.68 10.52
CA GLY A 59 5.69 -5.39 10.17
C GLY A 59 6.49 -5.37 8.87
N MET A 60 6.64 -6.47 8.14
CA MET A 60 7.23 -6.50 6.80
C MET A 60 6.22 -6.93 5.73
N GLU A 61 4.92 -6.84 6.04
CA GLU A 61 3.84 -7.36 5.19
C GLU A 61 3.59 -6.47 3.96
N SER A 62 3.78 -5.16 4.09
CA SER A 62 3.72 -4.22 2.97
C SER A 62 4.78 -3.14 3.03
N MET A 63 4.93 -2.47 1.88
CA MET A 63 5.52 -1.14 1.82
C MET A 63 4.61 -0.13 2.57
N PRO A 64 5.17 0.96 3.15
CA PRO A 64 4.36 1.95 3.88
C PRO A 64 3.30 2.61 2.98
N VAL A 65 2.06 2.63 3.44
CA VAL A 65 0.87 3.16 2.76
C VAL A 65 0.37 4.41 3.48
N ARG A 66 -0.16 5.38 2.71
CA ARG A 66 -0.75 6.60 3.28
C ARG A 66 -2.24 6.38 3.56
N PHE A 67 -2.70 6.89 4.71
CA PHE A 67 -4.14 7.00 4.96
C PHE A 67 -4.70 8.26 4.29
N ALA A 68 -5.82 8.11 3.60
CA ALA A 68 -6.51 9.24 3.01
C ALA A 68 -7.21 10.03 4.12
N LYS A 69 -6.72 11.24 4.41
CA LYS A 69 -7.39 12.17 5.32
C LYS A 69 -8.25 13.12 4.51
N LEU A 70 -9.54 13.20 4.82
CA LEU A 70 -10.40 14.27 4.32
C LEU A 70 -9.98 15.57 4.99
N THR A 71 -9.42 16.51 4.23
CA THR A 71 -9.27 17.90 4.65
C THR A 71 -10.59 18.62 4.38
N GLY A 72 -11.42 18.76 5.42
CA GLY A 72 -12.63 19.57 5.37
C GLY A 72 -12.69 20.47 6.59
N GLU A 73 -12.61 21.78 6.37
CA GLU A 73 -13.18 22.74 7.32
C GLU A 73 -14.66 22.40 7.45
N THR A 74 -15.07 21.91 8.61
CA THR A 74 -16.47 21.81 8.97
C THR A 74 -17.00 23.24 9.07
N SER A 75 -17.61 23.76 8.00
CA SER A 75 -18.55 24.86 8.15
C SER A 75 -19.71 24.34 8.98
N THR A 76 -19.76 24.77 10.24
CA THR A 76 -20.88 24.52 11.14
C THR A 76 -22.12 25.19 10.55
N ALA A 77 -22.87 24.47 9.73
CA ALA A 77 -24.22 24.88 9.36
C ALA A 77 -25.11 24.67 10.59
N SER A 78 -25.17 25.67 11.45
CA SER A 78 -26.21 25.80 12.47
C SER A 78 -27.52 26.11 11.76
N THR A 79 -28.26 25.07 11.36
CA THR A 79 -29.69 25.24 11.05
C THR A 79 -30.42 25.40 12.37
N SER A 80 -30.80 26.64 12.70
CA SER A 80 -31.75 26.90 13.77
C SER A 80 -33.10 26.30 13.39
N ARG A 81 -33.69 25.53 14.30
CA ARG A 81 -35.13 25.39 14.42
C ARG A 81 -35.56 26.00 15.73
#